data_AF-K1K9K2-F1
#
_entry.id   AF-K1K9K2-F1
#
_cell.length_a   1.000
_cell.length_b   1.000
_cell.length_c   1.000
_cell.angle_alpha   90.00
_cell.angle_beta   90.00
_cell.angle_gamma   90.00
#
_symmetry.space_group_name_H-M   'P 1'
#
loop_
_entity.id
_entity.type
_entity.pdbx_description
1 polymer ?
#
loop_
_entity_poly.entity_id
_entity_poly.type
_entity_poly.pdbx_seq_one_letter_code
_entity_poly.pdbx_strand_id
1 'polypeptide(L)'
;MQPDAKRLLKLVQVGRRELGLDEEEYRALLEQVTGARSAKGMSASKLDAVITAMKGLGFKVKGGAQVAGRRSPPSSAKVQAPEVRKLRAIWITMKQDGLLHDGSEDALGSFIRRMTASANGGVGIGRAEWLTSAQAERVLEALKKWHIRLMTAAIIERGDIVPASRGHQIDAMPGYDLIREAYENPGWRPAQIMVIDGSKPVSEIHDKAP
;
A
#
# COMPACT_ATOMS: atom_id res chain seq x y z
N MET A 1 4.90 -30.47 -18.12
CA MET A 1 3.75 -30.22 -17.22
C MET A 1 3.79 -28.74 -16.84
N GLN A 2 2.80 -27.92 -17.21
CA GLN A 2 2.82 -26.48 -16.94
C GLN A 2 2.86 -26.22 -15.41
N PRO A 3 3.62 -25.23 -14.93
CA PRO A 3 3.83 -24.99 -13.49
C PRO A 3 2.52 -24.77 -12.71
N ASP A 4 1.50 -24.23 -13.38
CA ASP A 4 0.20 -23.94 -12.77
C ASP A 4 -0.62 -25.20 -12.44
N ALA A 5 -0.59 -26.22 -13.31
CA ALA A 5 -1.34 -27.46 -13.08
C ALA A 5 -0.86 -28.21 -11.83
N LYS A 6 0.47 -28.20 -11.56
CA LYS A 6 1.03 -28.83 -10.36
C LYS A 6 0.60 -28.12 -9.08
N ARG A 7 0.52 -26.78 -9.11
CA ARG A 7 0.02 -25.98 -7.99
C ARG A 7 -1.46 -26.23 -7.75
N LEU A 8 -2.28 -26.22 -8.79
CA LEU A 8 -3.73 -26.46 -8.68
C LEU A 8 -4.04 -27.87 -8.18
N LEU A 9 -3.29 -28.87 -8.65
CA LEU A 9 -3.43 -30.24 -8.14
C LEU A 9 -3.16 -30.33 -6.64
N LYS A 10 -2.12 -29.63 -6.14
CA LYS A 10 -1.86 -29.55 -4.70
C LYS A 10 -3.04 -28.92 -3.95
N LEU A 11 -3.64 -27.86 -4.50
CA LEU A 11 -4.80 -27.19 -3.89
C LEU A 11 -6.03 -28.11 -3.83
N VAL A 12 -6.30 -28.88 -4.88
CA VAL A 12 -7.37 -29.89 -4.87
C VAL A 12 -7.15 -30.92 -3.77
N GLN A 13 -5.91 -31.41 -3.59
CA GLN A 13 -5.58 -32.36 -2.52
C GLN A 13 -5.65 -31.74 -1.11
N VAL A 14 -5.42 -30.43 -0.98
CA VAL A 14 -5.67 -29.71 0.27
C VAL A 14 -7.17 -29.59 0.52
N GLY A 15 -7.94 -29.18 -0.49
CA GLY A 15 -9.40 -29.06 -0.38
C GLY A 15 -10.08 -30.36 -0.02
N ARG A 16 -9.62 -31.48 -0.57
CA ARG A 16 -10.10 -32.83 -0.20
C ARG A 16 -9.95 -33.06 1.30
N ARG A 17 -8.77 -32.77 1.85
CA ARG A 17 -8.45 -32.96 3.27
C ARG A 17 -9.22 -32.00 4.17
N GLU A 18 -9.37 -30.73 3.78
CA GLU A 18 -10.08 -29.74 4.60
C GLU A 18 -11.60 -29.95 4.62
N LEU A 19 -12.17 -30.45 3.53
CA LEU A 19 -13.59 -30.80 3.46
C LEU A 19 -13.90 -32.17 4.08
N GLY A 20 -12.88 -32.94 4.48
CA GLY A 20 -13.07 -34.28 5.03
C GLY A 20 -13.64 -35.30 4.04
N LEU A 21 -13.47 -35.06 2.73
CA LEU A 21 -14.01 -35.94 1.70
C LEU A 21 -13.27 -37.27 1.70
N ASP A 22 -14.03 -38.35 1.76
CA ASP A 22 -13.49 -39.69 1.61
C ASP A 22 -13.02 -39.95 0.16
N GLU A 23 -12.48 -41.14 -0.12
CA GLU A 23 -11.99 -41.43 -1.47
C GLU A 23 -13.08 -41.54 -2.53
N GLU A 24 -14.27 -42.02 -2.17
CA GLU A 24 -15.36 -42.22 -3.12
C GLU A 24 -16.11 -40.91 -3.39
N GLU A 25 -16.39 -40.12 -2.36
CA GLU A 25 -16.91 -38.76 -2.44
C GLU A 25 -16.00 -37.85 -3.28
N TYR A 26 -14.69 -37.95 -3.07
CA TYR A 26 -13.72 -37.21 -3.86
C TYR A 26 -13.73 -37.63 -5.34
N ARG A 27 -13.83 -38.93 -5.63
CA ARG A 27 -13.91 -39.42 -7.03
C ARG A 27 -15.22 -39.01 -7.69
N ALA A 28 -16.34 -39.07 -6.97
CA ALA A 28 -17.64 -38.61 -7.44
C ALA A 28 -17.62 -37.11 -7.76
N LEU A 29 -17.02 -36.29 -6.90
CA LEU A 29 -16.84 -34.85 -7.15
C LEU A 29 -16.01 -34.59 -8.41
N LEU A 30 -14.91 -35.30 -8.61
CA LEU A 30 -14.09 -35.16 -9.81
C LEU A 30 -14.85 -35.56 -11.08
N GLU A 31 -15.59 -36.66 -11.03
CA GLU A 31 -16.38 -37.15 -12.15
C GLU A 31 -17.51 -36.18 -12.51
N GLN A 32 -18.23 -35.67 -11.52
CA GLN A 32 -19.30 -34.69 -11.71
C GLN A 32 -18.79 -33.39 -12.36
N VAL A 33 -17.62 -32.90 -11.95
CA VAL A 33 -17.09 -31.60 -12.43
C VAL A 33 -16.30 -31.73 -13.73
N THR A 34 -15.61 -32.86 -13.96
CA THR A 34 -14.63 -32.98 -15.05
C THR A 34 -14.85 -34.16 -15.99
N GLY A 35 -15.77 -35.06 -15.66
CA GLY A 35 -16.02 -36.33 -16.35
C GLY A 35 -14.98 -37.42 -16.07
N ALA A 36 -14.03 -37.20 -15.15
CA ALA A 36 -12.95 -38.14 -14.88
C ALA A 36 -12.82 -38.44 -13.39
N ARG A 37 -12.60 -39.71 -13.04
CA ARG A 37 -12.43 -40.19 -11.66
C ARG A 37 -11.03 -39.97 -11.07
N SER A 38 -10.13 -39.29 -11.79
CA SER A 38 -8.76 -39.04 -11.34
C SER A 38 -8.25 -37.67 -11.74
N ALA A 39 -7.65 -36.95 -10.78
CA ALA A 39 -7.01 -35.65 -10.98
C ALA A 39 -5.62 -35.75 -11.64
N LYS A 40 -5.06 -36.96 -11.79
CA LYS A 40 -3.72 -37.16 -12.36
C LYS A 40 -3.76 -36.87 -13.86
N GLY A 41 -2.94 -35.91 -14.31
CA GLY A 41 -2.85 -35.54 -15.72
C GLY A 41 -3.95 -34.60 -16.21
N MET A 42 -4.81 -34.08 -15.32
CA MET A 42 -5.79 -33.05 -15.69
C MET A 42 -5.12 -31.73 -16.13
N SER A 43 -5.78 -31.01 -17.03
CA SER A 43 -5.41 -29.65 -17.40
C SER A 43 -5.67 -28.66 -16.25
N ALA A 44 -4.99 -27.52 -16.28
CA ALA A 44 -5.17 -26.46 -15.28
C ALA A 44 -6.63 -25.99 -15.18
N SER A 45 -7.32 -25.85 -16.33
CA SER A 45 -8.74 -25.44 -16.36
C SER A 45 -9.67 -26.41 -15.64
N LYS A 46 -9.48 -27.73 -15.83
CA LYS A 46 -10.27 -28.75 -15.13
C LYS A 46 -10.02 -28.72 -13.62
N LEU A 47 -8.76 -28.56 -13.20
CA LEU A 47 -8.41 -28.45 -11.79
C LEU A 47 -9.01 -27.19 -11.13
N ASP A 48 -9.08 -26.09 -11.86
CA ASP A 48 -9.68 -24.84 -11.38
C ASP A 48 -11.21 -24.95 -11.20
N ALA A 49 -11.89 -25.65 -12.13
CA ALA A 49 -13.31 -25.97 -12.00
C ALA A 49 -13.59 -26.81 -10.74
N VAL A 50 -12.74 -27.81 -10.45
CA VAL A 50 -12.85 -28.63 -9.23
C VAL A 50 -12.67 -27.79 -7.98
N ILE A 51 -11.67 -26.88 -7.95
CA ILE A 51 -11.46 -25.97 -6.82
C ILE A 51 -12.69 -25.06 -6.62
N THR A 52 -13.33 -24.62 -7.71
CA THR A 52 -14.55 -23.81 -7.66
C THR A 52 -15.72 -24.59 -7.05
N ALA A 53 -15.92 -25.84 -7.44
CA ALA A 53 -16.92 -26.72 -6.82
C ALA A 53 -16.63 -26.94 -5.32
N MET A 54 -15.37 -27.21 -4.95
CA MET A 54 -14.95 -27.34 -3.56
C MET A 54 -15.24 -26.09 -2.72
N LYS A 55 -15.06 -24.89 -3.29
CA LYS A 55 -15.42 -23.63 -2.60
C LYS A 55 -16.91 -23.54 -2.32
N GLY A 56 -17.76 -24.01 -3.23
CA GLY A 56 -19.20 -24.12 -3.02
C GLY A 56 -19.57 -25.07 -1.86
N LEU A 57 -18.74 -26.10 -1.64
CA LEU A 57 -18.87 -27.05 -0.52
C LEU A 57 -18.25 -26.53 0.79
N GLY A 58 -17.73 -25.30 0.82
CA GLY A 58 -17.16 -24.67 2.03
C GLY A 58 -15.64 -24.67 2.11
N PHE A 59 -14.92 -25.10 1.06
CA PHE A 59 -13.45 -25.02 1.03
C PHE A 59 -13.00 -23.57 0.96
N LYS A 60 -12.21 -23.14 1.95
CA LYS A 60 -11.63 -21.80 1.99
C LYS A 60 -10.13 -21.91 1.77
N VAL A 61 -9.64 -21.41 0.63
CA VAL A 61 -8.21 -21.42 0.31
C VAL A 61 -7.45 -20.54 1.32
N LYS A 62 -6.92 -21.16 2.37
CA LYS A 62 -6.00 -20.55 3.34
C LYS A 62 -4.64 -20.38 2.67
N GLY A 63 -4.44 -19.24 2.02
CA GLY A 63 -3.19 -18.93 1.31
C GLY A 63 -3.41 -18.73 -0.18
N GLY A 64 -4.07 -17.62 -0.50
CA GLY A 64 -4.32 -17.26 -1.88
C GLY A 64 -5.42 -16.23 -2.05
N ALA A 65 -5.56 -15.28 -1.12
CA ALA A 65 -6.25 -14.03 -1.41
C ALA A 65 -5.39 -13.18 -2.35
N GLN A 66 -5.13 -13.69 -3.56
CA GLN A 66 -4.82 -12.88 -4.73
C GLN A 66 -6.09 -12.42 -5.45
N VAL A 67 -7.27 -12.54 -4.82
CA VAL A 67 -8.54 -12.10 -5.41
C VAL A 67 -9.40 -11.23 -4.45
N ALA A 68 -8.86 -10.77 -3.32
CA ALA A 68 -9.55 -9.75 -2.51
C ALA A 68 -8.55 -8.86 -1.74
N GLY A 69 -8.03 -7.84 -2.43
CA GLY A 69 -7.17 -6.81 -1.88
C GLY A 69 -5.70 -7.21 -1.88
N ARG A 70 -4.95 -6.65 -2.84
CA ARG A 70 -3.48 -6.63 -2.91
C ARG A 70 -2.89 -5.89 -1.69
N ARG A 71 -3.06 -6.46 -0.50
CA ARG A 71 -2.59 -5.84 0.75
C ARG A 71 -1.08 -5.90 0.82
N SER A 72 -0.49 -4.85 1.39
CA SER A 72 0.92 -4.84 1.75
C SER A 72 1.24 -6.05 2.66
N PRO A 73 2.46 -6.63 2.52
CA PRO A 73 2.90 -7.69 3.42
C PRO A 73 2.83 -7.28 4.90
N PRO A 74 2.69 -8.25 5.82
CA PRO A 74 2.70 -7.97 7.26
C PRO A 74 3.94 -7.18 7.69
N SER A 75 3.83 -6.35 8.73
CA SER A 75 4.97 -5.55 9.26
C SER A 75 6.15 -6.42 9.72
N SER A 76 5.87 -7.67 10.12
CA SER A 76 6.84 -8.70 10.51
C SER A 76 7.60 -9.33 9.33
N ALA A 77 7.19 -9.06 8.08
CA ALA A 77 7.93 -9.53 6.91
C ALA A 77 9.37 -9.01 6.94
N LYS A 78 10.32 -9.89 6.58
CA LYS A 78 11.74 -9.50 6.48
C LYS A 78 11.90 -8.48 5.35
N VAL A 79 12.51 -7.34 5.68
CA VAL A 79 12.87 -6.29 4.72
C VAL A 79 14.37 -6.01 4.85
N GLN A 80 15.03 -5.72 3.74
CA GLN A 80 16.46 -5.39 3.74
C GLN A 80 16.73 -4.01 4.36
N ALA A 81 15.83 -3.05 4.12
CA ALA A 81 15.91 -1.69 4.62
C ALA A 81 14.71 -1.39 5.55
N PRO A 82 14.93 -0.91 6.79
CA PRO A 82 13.85 -0.60 7.73
C PRO A 82 12.93 0.53 7.23
N GLU A 83 13.43 1.42 6.36
CA GLU A 83 12.70 2.52 5.74
C GLU A 83 11.53 2.02 4.88
N VAL A 84 11.62 0.80 4.35
CA VAL A 84 10.54 0.16 3.57
C VAL A 84 9.25 0.08 4.38
N ARG A 85 9.33 -0.10 5.69
CA ARG A 85 8.15 -0.09 6.57
C ARG A 85 7.48 1.28 6.61
N LYS A 86 8.28 2.36 6.71
CA LYS A 86 7.77 3.74 6.68
C LYS A 86 7.13 4.06 5.33
N LEU A 87 7.77 3.62 4.25
CA LEU A 87 7.28 3.79 2.89
C LEU A 87 5.92 3.12 2.69
N ARG A 88 5.76 1.87 3.14
CA ARG A 88 4.46 1.16 3.14
C ARG A 88 3.41 1.87 4.00
N ALA A 89 3.80 2.32 5.20
CA ALA A 89 2.89 3.04 6.09
C ALA A 89 2.33 4.30 5.43
N ILE A 90 3.18 5.14 4.86
CA ILE A 90 2.75 6.34 4.14
C ILE A 90 1.84 5.99 2.96
N TRP A 91 2.16 4.96 2.17
CA TRP A 91 1.33 4.54 1.05
C TRP A 91 -0.08 4.11 1.47
N ILE A 92 -0.19 3.31 2.54
CA ILE A 92 -1.47 2.89 3.12
C ILE A 92 -2.23 4.11 3.63
N THR A 93 -1.56 5.02 4.34
CA THR A 93 -2.16 6.26 4.85
C THR A 93 -2.70 7.11 3.69
N MET A 94 -1.95 7.31 2.62
CA MET A 94 -2.43 8.07 1.45
C MET A 94 -3.68 7.44 0.82
N LYS A 95 -3.83 6.10 0.86
CA LYS A 95 -5.06 5.44 0.40
C LYS A 95 -6.23 5.64 1.36
N GLN A 96 -5.97 5.59 2.67
CA GLN A 96 -6.99 5.84 3.71
C GLN A 96 -7.48 7.29 3.65
N ASP A 97 -6.57 8.22 3.39
CA ASP A 97 -6.86 9.65 3.21
C ASP A 97 -7.59 9.94 1.88
N GLY A 98 -7.86 8.93 1.05
CA GLY A 98 -8.56 9.08 -0.24
C GLY A 98 -7.71 9.70 -1.36
N LEU A 99 -6.44 9.97 -1.11
CA LEU A 99 -5.52 10.63 -2.05
C LEU A 99 -5.04 9.70 -3.17
N LEU A 100 -5.17 8.38 -2.98
CA LEU A 100 -4.83 7.37 -3.98
C LEU A 100 -6.06 6.62 -4.49
N HIS A 101 -6.10 6.43 -5.81
CA HIS A 101 -7.06 5.52 -6.44
C HIS A 101 -6.75 4.06 -6.10
N ASP A 102 -5.48 3.63 -6.22
CA ASP A 102 -5.03 2.27 -5.94
C ASP A 102 -3.94 2.26 -4.85
N GLY A 103 -4.28 1.70 -3.68
CA GLY A 103 -3.38 1.56 -2.53
C GLY A 103 -2.65 0.21 -2.46
N SER A 104 -2.65 -0.56 -3.53
CA SER A 104 -2.04 -1.89 -3.56
C SER A 104 -0.51 -1.86 -3.51
N GLU A 105 0.07 -2.97 -3.04
CA GLU A 105 1.54 -3.17 -3.08
C GLU A 105 2.08 -3.17 -4.51
N ASP A 106 1.29 -3.58 -5.51
CA ASP A 106 1.68 -3.54 -6.93
C ASP A 106 1.77 -2.11 -7.46
N ALA A 107 0.82 -1.25 -7.07
CA ALA A 107 0.84 0.18 -7.39
C ALA A 107 2.04 0.87 -6.73
N LEU A 108 2.34 0.50 -5.48
CA LEU A 108 3.56 0.93 -4.78
C LEU A 108 4.83 0.46 -5.51
N GLY A 109 4.87 -0.80 -5.94
CA GLY A 109 5.97 -1.34 -6.75
C GLY A 109 6.18 -0.59 -8.06
N SER A 110 5.09 -0.17 -8.71
CA SER A 110 5.15 0.65 -9.93
C SER A 110 5.71 2.05 -9.66
N PHE A 111 5.34 2.66 -8.54
CA PHE A 111 5.93 3.93 -8.09
C PHE A 111 7.43 3.78 -7.83
N ILE A 112 7.83 2.75 -7.07
CA ILE A 112 9.25 2.48 -6.74
C ILE A 112 10.06 2.25 -8.01
N ARG A 113 9.53 1.48 -8.97
CA ARG A 113 10.19 1.21 -10.24
C ARG A 113 10.50 2.50 -11.00
N ARG A 114 9.54 3.43 -11.07
CA ARG A 114 9.75 4.74 -11.72
C ARG A 114 10.82 5.57 -11.02
N MET A 115 10.85 5.55 -9.68
CA MET A 115 11.82 6.33 -8.90
C MET A 115 13.25 5.78 -8.97
N THR A 116 13.41 4.48 -9.18
CA THR A 116 14.71 3.79 -9.14
C THR A 116 15.30 3.51 -10.52
N ALA A 117 14.51 3.56 -11.59
CA ALA A 117 14.96 3.26 -12.95
C ALA A 117 16.14 4.13 -13.39
N SER A 118 16.10 5.44 -13.14
CA SER A 118 17.17 6.37 -13.54
C SER A 118 18.48 6.14 -12.76
N ALA A 119 18.39 5.71 -11.50
CA ALA A 119 19.55 5.46 -10.65
C ALA A 119 20.17 4.07 -10.86
N ASN A 120 19.47 3.15 -11.54
CA ASN A 120 19.87 1.75 -11.68
C ASN A 120 20.03 1.34 -13.16
N GLY A 121 20.66 2.19 -13.96
CA GLY A 121 20.98 1.89 -15.36
C GLY A 121 19.77 1.60 -16.25
N GLY A 122 18.58 2.14 -15.91
CA GLY A 122 17.33 1.93 -16.64
C GLY A 122 16.45 0.80 -16.08
N VAL A 123 16.94 -0.02 -15.14
CA VAL A 123 16.19 -1.15 -14.57
C VAL A 123 15.64 -0.80 -13.18
N GLY A 124 14.39 -0.34 -13.14
CA GLY A 124 13.73 -0.02 -11.86
C GLY A 124 13.37 -1.25 -11.03
N ILE A 125 13.43 -1.11 -9.71
CA ILE A 125 13.09 -2.15 -8.74
C ILE A 125 11.56 -2.17 -8.55
N GLY A 126 10.92 -3.31 -8.82
CA GLY A 126 9.45 -3.44 -8.73
C GLY A 126 8.92 -3.85 -7.35
N ARG A 127 9.80 -4.21 -6.40
CA ARG A 127 9.40 -4.66 -5.06
C ARG A 127 10.13 -3.89 -3.98
N ALA A 128 9.37 -3.34 -3.03
CA ALA A 128 9.92 -2.53 -1.94
C ALA A 128 10.92 -3.31 -1.06
N GLU A 129 10.72 -4.61 -0.89
CA GLU A 129 11.59 -5.48 -0.08
C GLU A 129 13.03 -5.64 -0.65
N TRP A 130 13.25 -5.28 -1.91
CA TRP A 130 14.55 -5.35 -2.58
C TRP A 130 15.31 -4.02 -2.59
N LEU A 131 14.74 -2.97 -1.99
CA LEU A 131 15.43 -1.69 -1.89
C LEU A 131 16.58 -1.78 -0.87
N THR A 132 17.74 -1.23 -1.26
CA THR A 132 18.80 -0.91 -0.31
C THR A 132 18.38 0.29 0.56
N SER A 133 19.02 0.51 1.70
CA SER A 133 18.68 1.64 2.58
C SER A 133 18.76 2.99 1.88
N ALA A 134 19.83 3.26 1.13
CA ALA A 134 19.99 4.51 0.37
C ALA A 134 18.91 4.70 -0.71
N GLN A 135 18.51 3.63 -1.39
CA GLN A 135 17.41 3.68 -2.35
C GLN A 135 16.07 3.91 -1.63
N ALA A 136 15.83 3.21 -0.52
CA ALA A 136 14.61 3.32 0.25
C ALA A 136 14.43 4.73 0.83
N GLU A 137 15.48 5.36 1.35
CA GLU A 137 15.47 6.76 1.81
C GLU A 137 15.12 7.72 0.67
N ARG A 138 15.77 7.58 -0.49
CA ARG A 138 15.49 8.44 -1.65
C ARG A 138 14.04 8.31 -2.11
N VAL A 139 13.51 7.09 -2.17
CA VAL A 139 12.11 6.85 -2.54
C VAL A 139 11.15 7.36 -1.46
N LEU A 140 11.49 7.20 -0.18
CA LEU A 140 10.71 7.70 0.95
C LEU A 140 10.58 9.23 0.90
N GLU A 141 11.67 9.96 0.67
CA GLU A 141 11.64 11.41 0.56
C GLU A 141 10.86 11.90 -0.67
N ALA A 142 10.96 11.19 -1.79
CA ALA A 142 10.13 11.47 -2.95
C ALA A 142 8.63 11.21 -2.68
N LEU A 143 8.31 10.14 -1.94
CA LEU A 143 6.95 9.81 -1.55
C LEU A 143 6.36 10.88 -0.62
N LYS A 144 7.12 11.34 0.39
CA LYS A 144 6.71 12.44 1.28
C LYS A 144 6.41 13.72 0.51
N LYS A 145 7.29 14.12 -0.42
CA LYS A 145 7.07 15.31 -1.26
C LYS A 145 5.79 15.21 -2.10
N TRP A 146 5.52 14.02 -2.65
CA TRP A 146 4.28 13.81 -3.40
C TRP A 146 3.05 13.87 -2.48
N HIS A 147 3.12 13.23 -1.31
CA HIS A 147 2.05 13.26 -0.32
C HIS A 147 1.74 14.69 0.14
N ILE A 148 2.77 15.49 0.44
CA ILE A 148 2.61 16.92 0.75
C ILE A 148 1.85 17.62 -0.36
N ARG A 149 2.25 17.44 -1.63
CA ARG A 149 1.56 18.10 -2.75
C ARG A 149 0.08 17.73 -2.85
N LEU A 150 -0.28 16.46 -2.58
CA LEU A 150 -1.68 16.02 -2.57
C LEU A 150 -2.45 16.60 -1.39
N MET A 151 -1.89 16.60 -0.18
CA MET A 151 -2.51 17.20 1.01
C MET A 151 -2.70 18.71 0.83
N THR A 152 -1.69 19.41 0.33
CA THR A 152 -1.77 20.85 0.01
C THR A 152 -2.89 21.15 -1.00
N ALA A 153 -3.01 20.35 -2.07
CA ALA A 153 -4.09 20.51 -3.04
C ALA A 153 -5.46 20.32 -2.38
N ALA A 154 -5.61 19.30 -1.53
CA ALA A 154 -6.85 19.05 -0.81
C ALA A 154 -7.20 20.16 0.20
N ILE A 155 -6.21 20.72 0.89
CA ILE A 155 -6.40 21.90 1.77
C ILE A 155 -6.94 23.09 0.96
N ILE A 156 -6.31 23.38 -0.19
CA ILE A 156 -6.73 24.48 -1.07
C ILE A 156 -8.15 24.25 -1.61
N GLU A 157 -8.47 23.04 -2.05
CA GLU A 157 -9.79 22.69 -2.58
C GLU A 157 -10.90 22.87 -1.54
N ARG A 158 -10.61 22.63 -0.26
CA ARG A 158 -11.53 22.92 0.85
C ARG A 158 -11.68 24.40 1.18
N GLY A 159 -10.80 25.27 0.67
CA GLY A 159 -10.73 26.69 1.03
C GLY A 159 -9.98 26.97 2.33
N ASP A 160 -9.20 26.00 2.84
CA ASP A 160 -8.35 26.17 4.01
C ASP A 160 -7.03 26.88 3.63
N ILE A 161 -6.33 27.43 4.63
CA ILE A 161 -5.02 28.07 4.43
C ILE A 161 -3.91 27.03 4.55
N VAL A 162 -3.08 26.92 3.52
CA VAL A 162 -1.86 26.12 3.57
C VAL A 162 -0.85 26.80 4.52
N PRO A 163 -0.30 26.08 5.51
CA PRO A 163 0.72 26.64 6.40
C PRO A 163 1.91 27.22 5.63
N ALA A 164 2.52 28.28 6.15
CA ALA A 164 3.76 28.82 5.59
C ALA A 164 4.96 27.95 6.04
N SER A 165 6.00 27.90 5.21
CA SER A 165 7.26 27.27 5.61
C SER A 165 7.98 28.11 6.65
N ARG A 166 8.60 27.43 7.62
CA ARG A 166 9.44 28.07 8.65
C ARG A 166 10.87 28.35 8.15
N GLY A 167 11.19 28.02 6.90
CA GLY A 167 12.50 28.25 6.29
C GLY A 167 12.61 29.59 5.56
N HIS A 168 13.83 30.11 5.41
CA HIS A 168 14.13 31.35 4.69
C HIS A 168 13.94 31.27 3.15
N GLN A 169 13.68 30.09 2.60
CA GLN A 169 13.46 29.95 1.16
C GLN A 169 12.00 30.23 0.81
N ILE A 170 11.80 31.20 -0.09
CA ILE A 170 10.49 31.73 -0.51
C ILE A 170 9.56 30.61 -1.02
N ASP A 171 10.12 29.57 -1.65
CA ASP A 171 9.36 28.44 -2.22
C ASP A 171 9.50 27.12 -1.42
N ALA A 172 10.09 27.16 -0.21
CA ALA A 172 10.17 25.96 0.60
C ALA A 172 8.77 25.51 0.98
N MET A 173 8.45 24.25 0.69
CA MET A 173 7.24 23.63 1.20
C MET A 173 7.35 23.46 2.72
N PRO A 174 6.28 23.64 3.51
CA PRO A 174 6.33 23.42 4.94
C PRO A 174 6.69 21.97 5.26
N GLY A 175 7.26 21.75 6.45
CA GLY A 175 7.63 20.41 6.90
C GLY A 175 6.45 19.43 6.81
N TYR A 176 6.76 18.16 6.53
CA TYR A 176 5.75 17.10 6.34
C TYR A 176 4.70 17.07 7.46
N ASP A 177 5.15 17.15 8.71
CA ASP A 177 4.29 17.07 9.89
C ASP A 177 3.30 18.24 9.96
N LEU A 178 3.74 19.45 9.58
CA LEU A 178 2.91 20.66 9.62
C LEU A 178 1.81 20.64 8.55
N ILE A 179 2.13 20.19 7.33
CA ILE A 179 1.10 20.00 6.29
C ILE A 179 0.13 18.90 6.70
N ARG A 180 0.62 17.82 7.30
CA ARG A 180 -0.24 16.73 7.75
C ARG A 180 -1.18 17.17 8.86
N GLU A 181 -0.70 17.93 9.84
CA GLU A 181 -1.52 18.49 10.91
C GLU A 181 -2.63 19.39 10.37
N ALA A 182 -2.31 20.29 9.43
CA ALA A 182 -3.31 21.14 8.77
C ALA A 182 -4.29 20.35 7.89
N TYR A 183 -3.84 19.26 7.28
CA TYR A 183 -4.70 18.39 6.49
C TYR A 183 -5.71 17.64 7.37
N GLU A 184 -5.26 17.08 8.50
CA GLU A 184 -6.06 16.30 9.44
C GLU A 184 -7.02 17.17 10.28
N ASN A 185 -6.72 18.46 10.46
CA ASN A 185 -7.52 19.39 11.25
C ASN A 185 -8.04 20.56 10.39
N PRO A 186 -9.17 20.39 9.67
CA PRO A 186 -9.79 21.47 8.90
C PRO A 186 -10.07 22.71 9.77
N GLY A 187 -9.86 23.90 9.22
CA GLY A 187 -10.03 25.16 9.95
C GLY A 187 -8.93 25.47 10.98
N TRP A 188 -7.98 24.57 11.21
CA TRP A 188 -6.82 24.86 12.06
C TRP A 188 -5.95 25.95 11.43
N ARG A 189 -5.54 26.93 12.25
CA ARG A 189 -4.63 27.99 11.81
C ARG A 189 -3.30 27.83 12.54
N PRO A 190 -2.18 27.64 11.83
CA PRO A 190 -0.88 27.69 12.47
C PRO A 190 -0.70 29.08 13.09
N ALA A 191 -0.03 29.15 14.25
CA ALA A 191 0.38 30.43 14.81
C ALA A 191 1.20 31.19 13.74
N GLN A 192 0.60 32.22 13.15
CA GLN A 192 1.33 33.14 12.28
C GLN A 192 2.37 33.82 13.17
N ILE A 193 3.65 33.51 12.96
CA ILE A 193 4.68 34.49 13.26
C ILE A 193 4.43 35.59 12.23
N MET A 194 3.62 36.60 12.60
CA MET A 194 3.57 37.83 11.83
C MET A 194 4.99 38.37 11.84
N VAL A 195 5.70 38.24 10.72
CA VAL A 195 6.82 39.13 10.43
C VAL A 195 6.18 40.48 10.12
N ILE A 196 5.76 41.17 11.19
CA ILE A 196 5.49 42.60 11.13
C ILE A 196 6.85 43.19 10.81
N ASP A 197 6.96 43.83 9.66
CA ASP A 197 8.09 44.70 9.33
C ASP A 197 8.38 45.56 10.57
N GLY A 198 9.49 45.24 11.23
CA GLY A 198 9.90 45.69 12.55
C GLY A 198 8.82 46.18 13.51
N SER A 199 8.20 45.29 14.31
CA SER A 199 7.87 45.57 15.73
C SER A 199 7.22 44.38 16.44
N LYS A 200 7.91 43.91 17.49
CA LYS A 200 7.51 43.19 18.72
C LYS A 200 6.29 42.23 18.73
N PRO A 201 6.41 41.05 19.39
CA PRO A 201 5.32 40.09 19.50
C PRO A 201 4.15 40.61 20.36
N VAL A 202 2.93 40.15 20.06
CA VAL A 202 1.65 40.51 20.73
C VAL A 202 1.70 40.29 22.25
N SER A 203 2.58 39.42 22.75
CA SER A 203 2.83 39.22 24.18
C SER A 203 3.40 40.45 24.91
N GLU A 204 3.89 41.47 24.20
CA GLU A 204 4.43 42.71 24.79
C GLU A 204 3.41 43.88 24.84
N ILE A 205 2.15 43.68 24.45
CA ILE A 205 1.14 44.76 24.38
C ILE A 205 0.42 44.99 25.72
N HIS A 206 0.54 44.08 26.70
CA HIS A 206 -0.22 44.12 27.96
C HIS A 206 0.57 44.56 29.21
N ASP A 207 1.68 45.28 29.06
CA ASP A 207 2.33 45.96 30.19
C ASP A 207 2.64 47.42 29.86
N LYS A 208 1.66 48.29 30.12
CA LYS A 208 1.87 49.66 30.59
C LYS A 208 0.65 50.10 31.39
N ALA A 209 0.77 49.98 32.71
CA ALA A 209 0.90 51.11 33.64
C ALA A 209 -0.47 51.44 34.28
N PRO A 210 -0.54 52.09 35.44
CA PRO A 210 0.17 53.33 35.78
C PRO A 210 1.48 53.15 36.57
#